data_AF-A0A0Q9LDG6-F1
#
_entry.id   AF-A0A0Q9LDG6-F1
#
_cell.length_a   1.000
_cell.length_b   1.000
_cell.length_c   1.000
_cell.angle_alpha   90.00
_cell.angle_beta   90.00
_cell.angle_gamma   90.00
#
_symmetry.space_group_name_H-M   'P 1'
#
loop_
_entity.id
_entity.type
_entity.pdbx_description
1 polymer ?
#
loop_
_entity_poly.entity_id
_entity_poly.type
_entity_poly.pdbx_seq_one_letter_code
_entity_poly.pdbx_strand_id
1 'polypeptide(L)'
;MNKTMKRSLATIVLTAALLTTASFPAWAADDLNLAAAAAANTNISYALKDKIEVEIKSMLNEHESDSTKLGAVIRIKNTSGKISRVPDFELRVRMADGIEYTLQPSAKNPKSIQPKSQQELSYLTTVERTDDVALTDLSFVDVNLEVYPKEETTLLTVAVDSGIVWNGSDSTITKPTAILKWGEAFTLPSLRSTLGFIPVDIHKEITAKGVSTVVQIQVVNPTKERQTVPNFGIDGKTENNVYSGSRAEASVVLDPGEKKYIHIVIPTDLDTEFTSLNVVTPESFATATGDGKFHEDTYRVGRVNILLPTGAVTQGVIPAPEYTLGTPVKLDSTNKFVPSNVDVSLVELHVTSNEDDGFNTAVAKFKLTNNSDRPIPIPAIQTELVSKDGYAYGGRRQEATALSVVPNASYVVSYSYALPASEKGEGLKMNLYSQQVSGETTYKSLLATAKVPVQKNDPTSKTLNVYPYGITIKDWTISAIFQGNMTYDYKLKLDLDIKPDKEVTVDKFNSKLSFELFDNVGNPVGKSVEALSGEGRLYNGTNTINLNARSNQLDFPIQVKVFETFTNEYGESVKRLLTTFKQ
;
A
#
# COMPACT_ATOMS: atom_id res chain seq x y z
N MET A 1 -75.73 -7.01 -7.79
CA MET A 1 -75.89 -6.20 -6.56
C MET A 1 -74.72 -6.52 -5.66
N ASN A 2 -74.06 -5.47 -5.14
CA ASN A 2 -73.03 -5.42 -4.10
C ASN A 2 -71.57 -5.82 -4.43
N LYS A 3 -70.79 -4.75 -4.60
CA LYS A 3 -69.37 -4.59 -4.29
C LYS A 3 -69.05 -5.07 -2.87
N THR A 4 -67.94 -5.75 -2.68
CA THR A 4 -66.98 -5.43 -1.61
C THR A 4 -65.57 -5.81 -2.04
N MET A 5 -64.70 -4.85 -1.86
CA MET A 5 -63.31 -4.74 -2.26
C MET A 5 -62.44 -5.03 -1.03
N LYS A 6 -61.23 -5.58 -1.24
CA LYS A 6 -59.93 -5.18 -0.63
C LYS A 6 -59.07 -6.34 -0.07
N ARG A 7 -57.84 -6.41 -0.63
CA ARG A 7 -56.52 -6.70 0.02
C ARG A 7 -56.33 -8.15 0.52
N SER A 8 -55.26 -8.89 0.24
CA SER A 8 -53.87 -8.57 -0.12
C SER A 8 -53.25 -9.73 -0.91
N LEU A 9 -52.50 -9.39 -1.95
CA LEU A 9 -51.52 -10.27 -2.62
C LEU A 9 -50.12 -9.73 -2.28
N ALA A 10 -49.11 -10.60 -2.28
CA ALA A 10 -47.69 -10.36 -1.98
C ALA A 10 -47.25 -10.61 -0.52
N THR A 11 -46.96 -11.86 -0.23
CA THR A 11 -45.92 -12.27 0.72
C THR A 11 -45.19 -13.43 0.06
N ILE A 12 -43.88 -13.55 0.26
CA ILE A 12 -42.91 -14.44 -0.43
C ILE A 12 -42.26 -13.78 -1.66
N VAL A 13 -41.34 -12.84 -1.41
CA VAL A 13 -39.96 -12.78 -1.94
C VAL A 13 -39.22 -11.74 -1.08
N LEU A 14 -38.70 -12.12 0.09
CA LEU A 14 -37.78 -11.27 0.85
C LEU A 14 -36.75 -12.13 1.60
N THR A 15 -36.10 -13.05 0.87
CA THR A 15 -35.02 -13.89 1.41
C THR A 15 -33.94 -14.23 0.37
N ALA A 16 -33.76 -13.36 -0.63
CA ALA A 16 -32.75 -13.53 -1.68
C ALA A 16 -32.07 -12.21 -2.10
N ALA A 17 -31.88 -11.26 -1.17
CA ALA A 17 -31.22 -9.98 -1.44
C ALA A 17 -30.15 -9.58 -0.40
N LEU A 18 -29.48 -10.56 0.23
CA LEU A 18 -28.30 -10.34 1.07
C LEU A 18 -27.03 -11.02 0.52
N LEU A 19 -27.07 -11.51 -0.72
CA LEU A 19 -25.90 -11.94 -1.48
C LEU A 19 -25.63 -10.95 -2.62
N THR A 20 -25.43 -9.69 -2.28
CA THR A 20 -24.85 -8.71 -3.21
C THR A 20 -23.40 -8.49 -2.80
N THR A 21 -22.52 -9.12 -3.57
CA THR A 21 -21.18 -8.66 -3.95
C THR A 21 -20.74 -7.34 -3.31
N ALA A 22 -19.58 -7.36 -2.66
CA ALA A 22 -18.83 -6.16 -2.27
C ALA A 22 -18.82 -5.14 -3.42
N SER A 23 -19.72 -4.16 -3.35
CA SER A 23 -19.82 -3.09 -4.31
C SER A 23 -18.73 -2.08 -3.94
N PHE A 24 -17.58 -2.23 -4.58
CA PHE A 24 -16.53 -1.23 -4.54
C PHE A 24 -17.07 0.07 -5.18
N PRO A 25 -16.89 1.24 -4.55
CA PRO A 25 -17.27 2.50 -5.16
C PRO A 25 -16.48 2.68 -6.46
N ALA A 26 -17.20 2.96 -7.55
CA ALA A 26 -16.59 3.32 -8.83
C ALA A 26 -15.76 4.60 -8.67
N TRP A 27 -14.54 4.60 -9.19
CA TRP A 27 -13.51 5.67 -9.16
C TRP A 27 -13.92 7.00 -9.84
N ALA A 28 -15.21 7.24 -10.05
CA ALA A 28 -15.74 8.37 -10.82
C ALA A 28 -16.63 9.32 -9.99
N ALA A 29 -16.85 9.05 -8.70
CA ALA A 29 -17.75 9.85 -7.83
C ALA A 29 -17.01 10.71 -6.79
N ASP A 30 -15.69 10.86 -6.89
CA ASP A 30 -14.84 11.49 -5.87
C ASP A 30 -15.24 12.96 -5.58
N ASP A 31 -15.56 13.74 -6.61
CA ASP A 31 -15.82 15.19 -6.44
C ASP A 31 -17.12 15.50 -5.67
N LEU A 32 -18.14 14.64 -5.79
CA LEU A 32 -19.45 14.84 -5.13
C LEU A 32 -19.44 14.38 -3.66
N ASN A 33 -18.70 13.32 -3.34
CA ASN A 33 -18.59 12.80 -1.97
C ASN A 33 -17.67 13.67 -1.08
N LEU A 34 -16.60 14.23 -1.65
CA LEU A 34 -15.66 15.09 -0.93
C LEU A 34 -16.29 16.42 -0.49
N ALA A 35 -17.12 17.04 -1.34
CA ALA A 35 -17.82 18.27 -1.01
C ALA A 35 -18.88 18.06 0.10
N ALA A 36 -19.56 16.91 0.10
CA ALA A 36 -20.51 16.53 1.15
C ALA A 36 -19.81 16.23 2.49
N ALA A 37 -18.67 15.53 2.46
CA ALA A 37 -17.85 15.23 3.64
C ALA A 37 -17.18 16.49 4.26
N ALA A 38 -16.87 17.50 3.44
CA ALA A 38 -16.36 18.79 3.91
C ALA A 38 -17.48 19.69 4.49
N ALA A 39 -18.73 19.56 4.03
CA ALA A 39 -19.88 20.35 4.49
C ALA A 39 -20.52 19.84 5.79
N ALA A 40 -20.23 18.62 6.22
CA ALA A 40 -20.91 17.96 7.34
C ALA A 40 -20.35 18.28 8.74
N ASN A 41 -19.28 19.09 8.85
CA ASN A 41 -18.58 19.28 10.12
C ASN A 41 -18.75 20.69 10.68
N THR A 42 -19.78 20.86 11.51
CA THR A 42 -19.94 22.04 12.37
C THR A 42 -19.29 21.77 13.73
N ASN A 43 -18.16 22.41 14.01
CA ASN A 43 -17.62 22.44 15.37
C ASN A 43 -18.56 23.26 16.26
N ILE A 44 -18.99 22.70 17.39
CA ILE A 44 -19.88 23.39 18.32
C ILE A 44 -19.03 24.34 19.18
N SER A 45 -19.39 25.63 19.15
CA SER A 45 -18.74 26.69 19.93
C SER A 45 -19.68 27.15 21.03
N TYR A 46 -19.16 27.33 22.25
CA TYR A 46 -19.91 27.74 23.42
C TYR A 46 -19.38 29.08 23.93
N ALA A 47 -20.25 30.01 24.32
CA ALA A 47 -19.81 31.27 24.92
C ALA A 47 -19.32 31.01 26.36
N LEU A 48 -18.14 31.55 26.71
CA LEU A 48 -17.57 31.45 28.06
C LEU A 48 -17.74 32.75 28.84
N LYS A 49 -17.03 33.83 28.48
CA LYS A 49 -17.08 35.16 29.12
C LYS A 49 -16.49 36.24 28.19
N ASP A 50 -16.93 37.49 28.29
CA ASP A 50 -16.29 38.66 27.65
C ASP A 50 -15.88 38.50 26.17
N LYS A 51 -16.79 37.99 25.33
CA LYS A 51 -16.57 37.74 23.89
C LYS A 51 -15.56 36.63 23.57
N ILE A 52 -15.34 35.73 24.52
CA ILE A 52 -14.56 34.51 24.35
C ILE A 52 -15.50 33.32 24.16
N GLU A 53 -15.24 32.53 23.13
CA GLU A 53 -15.92 31.27 22.86
C GLU A 53 -14.97 30.09 23.05
N VAL A 54 -15.50 28.92 23.40
CA VAL A 54 -14.75 27.67 23.60
C VAL A 54 -15.33 26.52 22.77
N GLU A 55 -14.45 25.70 22.21
CA GLU A 55 -14.76 24.49 21.43
C GLU A 55 -13.98 23.32 22.04
N ILE A 56 -14.62 22.17 22.24
CA ILE A 56 -13.94 20.94 22.70
C ILE A 56 -13.35 20.23 21.47
N LYS A 57 -12.02 20.08 21.41
CA LYS A 57 -11.30 19.42 20.31
C LYS A 57 -11.15 17.91 20.55
N SER A 58 -10.82 17.53 21.78
CA SER A 58 -10.69 16.12 22.20
C SER A 58 -10.84 15.98 23.71
N MET A 59 -11.32 14.80 24.11
CA MET A 59 -11.35 14.33 25.48
C MET A 59 -10.61 12.99 25.55
N LEU A 60 -9.86 12.76 26.62
CA LEU A 60 -9.11 11.54 26.89
C LEU A 60 -9.61 10.91 28.19
N ASN A 61 -9.86 9.61 28.15
CA ASN A 61 -10.21 8.76 29.29
C ASN A 61 -9.52 7.40 29.13
N GLU A 62 -8.19 7.41 29.13
CA GLU A 62 -7.37 6.23 28.87
C GLU A 62 -7.03 5.54 30.18
N HIS A 63 -7.44 4.28 30.32
CA HIS A 63 -7.14 3.47 31.48
C HIS A 63 -5.88 2.64 31.25
N GLU A 64 -4.92 2.75 32.16
CA GLU A 64 -3.65 2.02 32.17
C GLU A 64 -3.50 1.31 33.52
N SER A 65 -3.85 0.02 33.56
CA SER A 65 -3.71 -0.92 34.71
C SER A 65 -4.30 -0.41 36.04
N ASP A 66 -3.59 0.49 36.74
CA ASP A 66 -3.96 1.05 38.04
C ASP A 66 -4.26 2.56 38.01
N SER A 67 -4.16 3.17 36.82
CA SER A 67 -4.35 4.61 36.64
C SER A 67 -5.25 4.94 35.45
N THR A 68 -5.91 6.08 35.51
CA THR A 68 -6.66 6.64 34.38
C THR A 68 -6.10 8.02 34.03
N LYS A 69 -5.69 8.21 32.78
CA LYS A 69 -5.33 9.50 32.22
C LYS A 69 -6.59 10.20 31.73
N LEU A 70 -6.91 11.31 32.38
CA LEU A 70 -8.03 12.19 32.04
C LEU A 70 -7.47 13.45 31.38
N GLY A 71 -7.91 13.74 30.17
CA GLY A 71 -7.41 14.88 29.41
C GLY A 71 -8.48 15.60 28.63
N ALA A 72 -8.23 16.88 28.37
CA ALA A 72 -9.08 17.71 27.53
C ALA A 72 -8.22 18.68 26.72
N VAL A 73 -8.46 18.74 25.42
CA VAL A 73 -7.91 19.79 24.57
C VAL A 73 -9.07 20.66 24.12
N ILE A 74 -9.01 21.94 24.45
CA ILE A 74 -10.02 22.93 24.11
C ILE A 74 -9.41 24.01 23.21
N ARG A 75 -10.26 24.59 22.36
CA ARG A 75 -9.94 25.76 21.56
C ARG A 75 -10.65 26.95 22.12
N ILE A 76 -9.90 28.00 22.41
CA ILE A 76 -10.48 29.27 22.84
C ILE A 76 -10.35 30.28 21.71
N LYS A 77 -11.46 30.94 21.37
CA LYS A 77 -11.55 31.94 20.30
C LYS A 77 -11.90 33.30 20.88
N ASN A 78 -11.08 34.30 20.57
CA ASN A 78 -11.36 35.69 20.90
C ASN A 78 -12.15 36.33 19.75
N THR A 79 -13.43 36.65 19.98
CA THR A 79 -14.27 37.31 18.97
C THR A 79 -14.18 38.85 19.00
N SER A 80 -13.41 39.41 19.94
CA SER A 80 -13.22 40.84 20.07
C SER A 80 -12.14 41.39 19.12
N GLY A 81 -12.11 42.72 18.98
CA GLY A 81 -11.08 43.46 18.22
C GLY A 81 -9.82 43.81 19.02
N LYS A 82 -9.66 43.30 20.25
CA LYS A 82 -8.52 43.59 21.14
C LYS A 82 -7.91 42.29 21.66
N ILE A 83 -6.64 42.34 22.09
CA ILE A 83 -6.00 41.21 22.78
C ILE A 83 -6.80 40.96 24.06
N SER A 84 -7.16 39.70 24.30
CA SER A 84 -7.87 39.28 25.51
C SER A 84 -6.99 38.29 26.27
N ARG A 85 -6.91 38.44 27.60
CA ARG A 85 -6.26 37.45 28.46
C ARG A 85 -7.09 36.17 28.45
N VAL A 86 -6.45 35.01 28.48
CA VAL A 86 -7.17 33.75 28.74
C VAL A 86 -7.76 33.86 30.15
N PRO A 87 -9.08 33.69 30.34
CA PRO A 87 -9.68 33.79 31.66
C PRO A 87 -9.05 32.75 32.59
N ASP A 88 -8.79 33.13 33.83
CA ASP A 88 -8.30 32.20 34.84
C ASP A 88 -9.50 31.32 35.27
N PHE A 89 -9.50 30.04 34.90
CA PHE A 89 -10.52 29.06 35.30
C PHE A 89 -9.87 27.69 35.54
N GLU A 90 -10.48 26.91 36.42
CA GLU A 90 -10.22 25.48 36.55
C GLU A 90 -11.08 24.70 35.55
N LEU A 91 -10.48 23.69 34.92
CA LEU A 91 -11.20 22.75 34.07
C LEU A 91 -11.44 21.48 34.87
N ARG A 92 -12.71 21.12 35.07
CA ARG A 92 -13.11 19.92 35.82
C ARG A 92 -13.85 18.96 34.91
N VAL A 93 -13.55 17.67 35.04
CA VAL A 93 -14.27 16.61 34.35
C VAL A 93 -15.16 15.88 35.34
N ARG A 94 -16.40 15.59 34.95
CA ARG A 94 -17.33 14.78 35.73
C ARG A 94 -17.48 13.40 35.10
N MET A 95 -17.42 12.39 35.95
CA MET A 95 -17.61 10.99 35.60
C MET A 95 -19.05 10.55 35.84
N ALA A 96 -19.47 9.44 35.22
CA ALA A 96 -20.84 8.93 35.32
C ALA A 96 -21.25 8.46 36.74
N ASP A 97 -20.28 8.19 37.61
CA ASP A 97 -20.49 7.90 39.04
C ASP A 97 -20.71 9.17 39.90
N GLY A 98 -20.59 10.36 39.30
CA GLY A 98 -20.74 11.65 39.95
C GLY A 98 -19.46 12.24 40.52
N ILE A 99 -18.31 11.58 40.38
CA ILE A 99 -17.02 12.09 40.85
C ILE A 99 -16.48 13.15 39.88
N GLU A 100 -15.92 14.23 40.43
CA GLU A 100 -15.29 15.31 39.67
C GLU A 100 -13.78 15.34 39.88
N TYR A 101 -13.03 15.48 38.80
CA TYR A 101 -11.58 15.64 38.83
C TYR A 101 -11.16 16.96 38.19
N THR A 102 -10.26 17.70 38.85
CA THR A 102 -9.66 18.92 38.29
C THR A 102 -8.47 18.54 37.40
N LEU A 103 -8.48 19.02 36.15
CA LEU A 103 -7.39 18.82 35.20
C LEU A 103 -6.30 19.88 35.41
N GLN A 104 -5.03 19.48 35.24
CA GLN A 104 -3.91 20.41 35.31
C GLN A 104 -3.71 21.09 33.96
N PRO A 105 -3.51 22.42 33.89
CA PRO A 105 -3.19 23.11 32.64
C PRO A 105 -1.76 22.80 32.19
N SER A 106 -1.57 22.62 30.88
CA SER A 106 -0.24 22.49 30.28
C SER A 106 0.57 23.78 30.50
N ALA A 107 1.85 23.62 30.84
CA ALA A 107 2.78 24.72 31.05
C ALA A 107 3.05 25.55 29.78
N LYS A 108 2.75 24.97 28.60
CA LYS A 108 2.81 25.65 27.29
C LYS A 108 1.50 26.37 26.91
N ASN A 109 0.46 26.31 27.74
CA ASN A 109 -0.80 26.99 27.44
C ASN A 109 -0.56 28.51 27.33
N PRO A 110 -1.02 29.15 26.24
CA PRO A 110 -0.86 30.58 26.06
C PRO A 110 -1.69 31.35 27.09
N LYS A 111 -1.17 32.48 27.55
CA LYS A 111 -1.82 33.34 28.55
C LYS A 111 -2.71 34.43 27.94
N SER A 112 -2.63 34.64 26.62
CA SER A 112 -3.34 35.71 25.92
C SER A 112 -3.64 35.34 24.47
N ILE A 113 -4.83 35.72 24.00
CA ILE A 113 -5.36 35.43 22.68
C ILE A 113 -5.43 36.71 21.86
N GLN A 114 -4.83 36.69 20.66
CA GLN A 114 -4.84 37.82 19.73
C GLN A 114 -6.28 38.13 19.24
N PRO A 115 -6.58 39.37 18.80
CA PRO A 115 -7.88 39.73 18.26
C PRO A 115 -8.31 38.81 17.12
N LYS A 116 -9.58 38.38 17.10
CA LYS A 116 -10.15 37.52 16.06
C LYS A 116 -9.34 36.23 15.78
N SER A 117 -8.57 35.78 16.77
CA SER A 117 -7.74 34.58 16.68
C SER A 117 -8.22 33.52 17.66
N GLN A 118 -7.62 32.34 17.55
CA GLN A 118 -7.90 31.23 18.42
C GLN A 118 -6.60 30.53 18.83
N GLN A 119 -6.64 29.88 19.98
CA GLN A 119 -5.52 29.13 20.53
C GLN A 119 -6.01 27.83 21.16
N GLU A 120 -5.16 26.82 21.16
CA GLU A 120 -5.44 25.53 21.80
C GLU A 120 -4.87 25.54 23.23
N LEU A 121 -5.66 25.06 24.19
CA LEU A 121 -5.25 24.82 25.56
C LEU A 121 -5.37 23.33 25.84
N SER A 122 -4.32 22.75 26.40
CA SER A 122 -4.23 21.34 26.77
C SER A 122 -4.28 21.19 28.28
N TYR A 123 -5.04 20.23 28.75
CA TYR A 123 -5.19 19.89 30.16
C TYR A 123 -5.11 18.38 30.34
N LEU A 124 -4.42 17.92 31.38
CA LEU A 124 -4.24 16.51 31.68
C LEU A 124 -4.16 16.32 33.20
N THR A 125 -4.68 15.21 33.69
CA THR A 125 -4.38 14.69 35.02
C THR A 125 -4.34 13.17 34.96
N THR A 126 -3.62 12.55 35.89
CA THR A 126 -3.62 11.09 36.07
C THR A 126 -4.19 10.81 37.45
N VAL A 127 -5.19 9.93 37.50
CA VAL A 127 -5.86 9.52 38.74
C VAL A 127 -5.61 8.04 38.98
N GLU A 128 -5.35 7.66 40.23
CA GLU A 128 -5.21 6.26 40.62
C GLU A 128 -6.61 5.66 40.72
N ARG A 129 -6.96 4.86 39.72
CA ARG A 129 -8.32 4.35 39.56
C ARG A 129 -8.32 3.08 38.74
N THR A 130 -9.02 2.06 39.23
CA THR A 130 -9.02 0.69 38.68
C THR A 130 -10.32 0.33 37.95
N ASP A 131 -11.32 1.21 37.93
CA ASP A 131 -12.63 0.97 37.33
C ASP A 131 -12.86 1.79 36.05
N ASP A 132 -13.50 1.17 35.06
CA ASP A 132 -13.89 1.82 33.81
C ASP A 132 -15.17 2.63 34.00
N VAL A 133 -15.05 3.96 34.00
CA VAL A 133 -16.21 4.87 34.09
C VAL A 133 -16.12 5.91 32.99
N ALA A 134 -17.26 6.20 32.38
CA ALA A 134 -17.36 7.15 31.28
C ALA A 134 -17.37 8.61 31.78
N LEU A 135 -16.82 9.50 30.95
CA LEU A 135 -16.92 10.95 31.12
C LEU A 135 -18.32 11.45 30.70
N THR A 136 -18.94 12.32 31.51
CA THR A 136 -20.26 12.89 31.21
C THR A 136 -20.22 14.38 30.91
N ASP A 137 -19.45 15.16 31.67
CA ASP A 137 -19.46 16.62 31.58
C ASP A 137 -18.07 17.22 31.70
N LEU A 138 -17.88 18.37 31.05
CA LEU A 138 -16.72 19.24 31.18
C LEU A 138 -17.18 20.59 31.74
N SER A 139 -16.66 20.98 32.89
CA SER A 139 -17.05 22.20 33.60
C SER A 139 -15.90 23.20 33.70
N PHE A 140 -16.21 24.46 33.43
CA PHE A 140 -15.32 25.61 33.56
C PHE A 140 -15.70 26.34 34.85
N VAL A 141 -14.79 26.41 35.81
CA VAL A 141 -15.07 26.97 37.15
C VAL A 141 -14.09 28.11 37.43
N ASP A 142 -14.61 29.30 37.69
CA ASP A 142 -13.85 30.43 38.20
C ASP A 142 -13.68 30.26 39.71
N VAL A 143 -12.45 30.30 40.21
CA VAL A 143 -12.13 30.06 41.62
C VAL A 143 -11.44 31.29 42.18
N ASN A 144 -12.14 32.01 43.05
CA ASN A 144 -11.59 33.17 43.75
C ASN A 144 -10.87 32.72 45.03
N LEU A 145 -9.54 32.72 44.99
CA LEU A 145 -8.67 32.35 46.10
C LEU A 145 -8.45 33.49 47.12
N GLU A 146 -8.90 34.71 46.81
CA GLU A 146 -8.69 35.89 47.67
C GLU A 146 -9.71 36.00 48.81
N VAL A 147 -10.76 35.18 48.79
CA VAL A 147 -11.83 35.13 49.81
C VAL A 147 -11.78 33.80 50.54
N TYR A 148 -12.02 33.80 51.86
CA TYR A 148 -12.10 32.57 52.67
C TYR A 148 -13.49 32.39 53.30
N PRO A 149 -14.16 31.22 53.10
CA PRO A 149 -13.75 30.12 52.21
C PRO A 149 -13.74 30.57 50.72
N LYS A 150 -12.96 29.87 49.89
CA LYS A 150 -12.86 30.17 48.45
C LYS A 150 -14.25 30.23 47.80
N GLU A 151 -14.46 31.18 46.92
CA GLU A 151 -15.71 31.33 46.17
C GLU A 151 -15.56 30.68 44.79
N GLU A 152 -16.45 29.74 44.45
CA GLU A 152 -16.44 29.02 43.17
C GLU A 152 -17.66 29.40 42.34
N THR A 153 -17.44 29.86 41.10
CA THR A 153 -18.51 30.20 40.16
C THR A 153 -18.37 29.35 38.90
N THR A 154 -19.38 28.51 38.61
CA THR A 154 -19.39 27.74 37.35
C THR A 154 -19.72 28.67 36.18
N LEU A 155 -18.77 28.83 35.26
CA LEU A 155 -18.91 29.67 34.07
C LEU A 155 -19.69 28.96 32.96
N LEU A 156 -19.38 27.68 32.75
CA LEU A 156 -19.96 26.85 31.69
C LEU A 156 -19.86 25.38 32.08
N THR A 157 -20.87 24.59 31.77
CA THR A 157 -20.82 23.13 31.80
C THR A 157 -21.30 22.61 30.46
N VAL A 158 -20.50 21.74 29.85
CA VAL A 158 -20.78 21.15 28.54
C VAL A 158 -20.88 19.64 28.71
N ALA A 159 -22.01 19.07 28.29
CA ALA A 159 -22.16 17.62 28.21
C ALA A 159 -21.21 17.07 27.13
N VAL A 160 -20.44 16.05 27.48
CA VAL A 160 -19.44 15.44 26.61
C VAL A 160 -20.11 14.39 25.73
N ASP A 161 -19.98 14.53 24.40
CA ASP A 161 -20.35 13.48 23.46
C ASP A 161 -19.38 12.31 23.63
N SER A 162 -19.92 11.13 23.96
CA SER A 162 -19.17 9.86 24.03
C SER A 162 -18.32 9.59 22.78
N GLY A 163 -18.72 10.09 21.61
CA GLY A 163 -17.97 9.96 20.36
C GLY A 163 -16.74 10.88 20.24
N ILE A 164 -16.54 11.82 21.16
CA ILE A 164 -15.36 12.71 21.23
C ILE A 164 -14.35 12.19 22.28
N VAL A 165 -14.79 11.33 23.19
CA VAL A 165 -13.95 10.72 24.22
C VAL A 165 -13.15 9.57 23.63
N TRP A 166 -11.83 9.68 23.73
CA TRP A 166 -10.91 8.63 23.37
C TRP A 166 -10.48 7.85 24.60
N ASN A 167 -10.66 6.53 24.58
CA ASN A 167 -10.38 5.66 25.72
C ASN A 167 -9.07 4.86 25.54
N GLY A 168 -8.14 5.36 24.72
CA GLY A 168 -6.84 4.72 24.46
C GLY A 168 -6.80 3.88 23.19
N SER A 169 -5.59 3.46 22.79
CA SER A 169 -5.31 2.75 21.53
C SER A 169 -6.17 1.52 21.31
N ASP A 170 -6.42 0.76 22.37
CA ASP A 170 -7.14 -0.50 22.32
C ASP A 170 -8.66 -0.30 22.25
N SER A 171 -9.14 0.90 22.53
CA SER A 171 -10.56 1.24 22.48
C SER A 171 -11.14 1.20 21.06
N THR A 172 -12.45 0.91 20.99
CA THR A 172 -13.19 0.84 19.73
C THR A 172 -13.90 2.16 19.48
N ILE A 173 -13.77 2.72 18.28
CA ILE A 173 -14.54 3.89 17.86
C ILE A 173 -15.98 3.44 17.62
N THR A 174 -16.91 3.92 18.43
CA THR A 174 -18.33 3.50 18.39
C THR A 174 -19.22 4.42 17.56
N LYS A 175 -18.77 5.65 17.29
CA LYS A 175 -19.54 6.65 16.55
C LYS A 175 -19.76 6.18 15.11
N PRO A 176 -21.00 5.91 14.67
CA PRO A 176 -21.25 5.31 13.35
C PRO A 176 -20.72 6.14 12.17
N THR A 177 -20.74 7.47 12.28
CA THR A 177 -20.22 8.38 11.24
C THR A 177 -18.69 8.41 11.17
N ALA A 178 -18.01 7.81 12.15
CA ALA A 178 -16.55 7.70 12.20
C ALA A 178 -16.08 6.27 11.85
N ILE A 179 -16.99 5.36 11.49
CA ILE A 179 -16.68 4.01 11.02
C ILE A 179 -16.88 4.01 9.51
N LEU A 180 -15.80 3.79 8.77
CA LEU A 180 -15.74 3.84 7.32
C LEU A 180 -15.38 2.49 6.73
N LYS A 181 -15.81 2.26 5.50
CA LYS A 181 -15.31 1.14 4.69
C LYS A 181 -14.04 1.56 3.97
N TRP A 182 -13.21 0.57 3.61
CA TRP A 182 -12.07 0.83 2.75
C TRP A 182 -12.46 1.54 1.44
N GLY A 183 -11.68 2.55 1.06
CA GLY A 183 -11.91 3.39 -0.12
C GLY A 183 -12.91 4.53 0.11
N GLU A 184 -13.56 4.63 1.27
CA GLU A 184 -14.41 5.79 1.58
C GLU A 184 -13.56 7.01 1.95
N ALA A 185 -13.99 8.18 1.45
CA ALA A 185 -13.33 9.45 1.72
C ALA A 185 -13.64 9.94 3.14
N PHE A 186 -12.68 10.60 3.77
CA PHE A 186 -12.83 11.23 5.08
C PHE A 186 -12.16 12.60 5.17
N THR A 187 -12.52 13.35 6.20
CA THR A 187 -11.92 14.66 6.54
C THR A 187 -11.51 14.66 8.02
N LEU A 188 -10.62 15.58 8.41
CA LEU A 188 -10.14 15.73 9.78
C LEU A 188 -10.53 17.10 10.35
N PRO A 189 -11.80 17.32 10.73
CA PRO A 189 -12.28 18.60 11.27
C PRO A 189 -11.62 18.97 12.59
N SER A 190 -11.18 17.98 13.38
CA SER A 190 -10.37 18.20 14.59
C SER A 190 -9.04 18.88 14.30
N LEU A 191 -8.55 18.88 13.06
CA LEU A 191 -7.34 19.61 12.63
C LEU A 191 -7.68 20.84 11.78
N ARG A 192 -8.98 21.15 11.60
CA ARG A 192 -9.50 22.22 10.73
C ARG A 192 -8.97 22.13 9.30
N SER A 193 -8.66 20.92 8.86
CA SER A 193 -8.24 20.67 7.50
C SER A 193 -9.48 20.60 6.61
N THR A 194 -9.44 21.33 5.51
CA THR A 194 -10.41 21.26 4.42
C THR A 194 -10.03 20.22 3.37
N LEU A 195 -8.91 19.51 3.58
CA LEU A 195 -8.45 18.44 2.71
C LEU A 195 -9.31 17.19 2.90
N GLY A 196 -9.52 16.48 1.79
CA GLY A 196 -10.09 15.15 1.81
C GLY A 196 -9.04 14.06 1.66
N PHE A 197 -9.29 12.93 2.31
CA PHE A 197 -8.39 11.79 2.39
C PHE A 197 -9.11 10.54 1.94
N ILE A 198 -8.47 9.73 1.09
CA ILE A 198 -9.03 8.47 0.59
C ILE A 198 -7.95 7.38 0.69
N PRO A 199 -8.15 6.31 1.46
CA PRO A 199 -7.23 5.18 1.45
C PRO A 199 -7.33 4.43 0.12
N VAL A 200 -6.21 4.25 -0.57
CA VAL A 200 -6.19 3.68 -1.93
C VAL A 200 -5.45 2.35 -2.02
N ASP A 201 -4.41 2.18 -1.20
CA ASP A 201 -3.59 0.98 -1.19
C ASP A 201 -3.11 0.65 0.23
N ILE A 202 -2.94 -0.64 0.46
CA ILE A 202 -2.30 -1.21 1.64
C ILE A 202 -1.49 -2.41 1.19
N HIS A 203 -0.23 -2.47 1.60
CA HIS A 203 0.62 -3.61 1.30
C HIS A 203 1.67 -3.81 2.40
N LYS A 204 2.24 -5.02 2.45
CA LYS A 204 3.27 -5.40 3.42
C LYS A 204 4.62 -5.38 2.70
N GLU A 205 5.57 -4.70 3.30
CA GLU A 205 6.97 -4.67 2.89
C GLU A 205 7.82 -5.48 3.85
N ILE A 206 8.66 -6.33 3.28
CA ILE A 206 9.63 -7.14 4.01
C ILE A 206 10.99 -6.72 3.51
N THR A 207 11.77 -6.07 4.38
CA THR A 207 13.12 -5.60 4.07
C THR A 207 14.11 -6.13 5.09
N ALA A 208 15.41 -5.99 4.81
CA ALA A 208 16.45 -6.31 5.80
C ALA A 208 16.35 -5.45 7.08
N LYS A 209 15.66 -4.31 7.04
CA LYS A 209 15.43 -3.43 8.20
C LYS A 209 14.26 -3.88 9.08
N GLY A 210 13.42 -4.80 8.60
CA GLY A 210 12.22 -5.26 9.29
C GLY A 210 11.01 -5.38 8.37
N VAL A 211 9.88 -5.75 8.97
CA VAL A 211 8.58 -5.85 8.32
C VAL A 211 7.78 -4.58 8.64
N SER A 212 7.11 -4.04 7.63
CA SER A 212 6.21 -2.90 7.79
C SER A 212 5.02 -3.00 6.85
N THR A 213 3.88 -2.48 7.27
CA THR A 213 2.72 -2.28 6.41
C THR A 213 2.63 -0.83 6.00
N VAL A 214 2.52 -0.58 4.70
CA VAL A 214 2.42 0.77 4.13
C VAL A 214 0.98 0.99 3.70
N VAL A 215 0.42 2.12 4.13
CA VAL A 215 -0.92 2.58 3.75
C VAL A 215 -0.76 3.83 2.90
N GLN A 216 -1.20 3.77 1.65
CA GLN A 216 -1.21 4.91 0.73
C GLN A 216 -2.56 5.61 0.79
N ILE A 217 -2.53 6.92 1.00
CA ILE A 217 -3.71 7.77 1.04
C ILE A 217 -3.62 8.81 -0.06
N GLN A 218 -4.66 8.91 -0.89
CA GLN A 218 -4.87 10.04 -1.77
C GLN A 218 -5.37 11.23 -0.96
N VAL A 219 -4.69 12.36 -1.10
CA VAL A 219 -5.07 13.65 -0.54
C VAL A 219 -5.54 14.55 -1.67
N VAL A 220 -6.70 15.16 -1.49
CA VAL A 220 -7.30 16.08 -2.46
C VAL A 220 -7.49 17.44 -1.81
N ASN A 221 -7.07 18.50 -2.49
CA ASN A 221 -7.36 19.87 -2.08
C ASN A 221 -8.58 20.42 -2.84
N PRO A 222 -9.79 20.39 -2.24
CA PRO A 222 -10.98 20.92 -2.90
C PRO A 222 -11.06 22.45 -2.88
N THR A 223 -10.14 23.13 -2.19
CA THR A 223 -10.20 24.58 -2.00
C THR A 223 -9.54 25.35 -3.13
N LYS A 224 -9.78 26.66 -3.16
CA LYS A 224 -9.13 27.60 -4.08
C LYS A 224 -7.80 28.13 -3.56
N GLU A 225 -7.34 27.65 -2.41
CA GLU A 225 -6.13 28.10 -1.76
C GLU A 225 -5.14 26.95 -1.60
N ARG A 226 -3.87 27.29 -1.47
CA ARG A 226 -2.83 26.31 -1.15
C ARG A 226 -3.03 25.78 0.26
N GLN A 227 -3.04 24.47 0.42
CA GLN A 227 -3.25 23.80 1.70
C GLN A 227 -2.06 22.90 2.04
N THR A 228 -1.75 22.77 3.34
CA THR A 228 -0.72 21.86 3.84
C THR A 228 -1.38 20.67 4.51
N VAL A 229 -0.90 19.47 4.23
CA VAL A 229 -1.41 18.24 4.85
C VAL A 229 -1.07 18.27 6.34
N PRO A 230 -2.08 18.26 7.24
CA PRO A 230 -1.82 18.30 8.67
C PRO A 230 -1.11 17.02 9.12
N ASN A 231 -0.45 17.07 10.27
CA ASN A 231 0.17 15.89 10.84
C ASN A 231 -0.89 14.98 11.47
N PHE A 232 -0.95 13.73 11.04
CA PHE A 232 -1.74 12.67 11.63
C PHE A 232 -1.05 11.33 11.34
N GLY A 233 -1.42 10.30 12.09
CA GLY A 233 -0.94 8.94 11.84
C GLY A 233 -2.11 7.98 11.67
N ILE A 234 -1.76 6.73 11.39
CA ILE A 234 -2.72 5.63 11.34
C ILE A 234 -2.16 4.49 12.15
N ASP A 235 -2.98 3.95 13.04
CA ASP A 235 -2.64 2.80 13.85
C ASP A 235 -3.39 1.58 13.29
N GLY A 236 -2.66 0.49 13.03
CA GLY A 236 -3.24 -0.77 12.57
C GLY A 236 -3.71 -1.60 13.75
N LYS A 237 -4.96 -2.07 13.73
CA LYS A 237 -5.51 -2.95 14.77
C LYS A 237 -5.58 -4.39 14.29
N THR A 238 -5.14 -5.30 15.15
CA THR A 238 -5.47 -6.73 15.07
C THR A 238 -6.54 -7.05 16.11
N GLU A 239 -6.85 -8.34 16.33
CA GLU A 239 -7.74 -8.73 17.43
C GLU A 239 -7.17 -8.40 18.81
N ASN A 240 -5.84 -8.44 18.97
CA ASN A 240 -5.18 -8.36 20.28
C ASN A 240 -4.22 -7.18 20.44
N ASN A 241 -3.73 -6.60 19.34
CA ASN A 241 -2.64 -5.62 19.37
C ASN A 241 -2.97 -4.40 18.50
N VAL A 242 -2.32 -3.28 18.84
CA VAL A 242 -2.34 -2.05 18.05
C VAL A 242 -0.92 -1.67 17.67
N TYR A 243 -0.71 -1.36 16.40
CA TYR A 243 0.59 -1.01 15.84
C TYR A 243 0.55 0.43 15.36
N SER A 244 1.38 1.30 15.95
CA SER A 244 1.36 2.72 15.61
C SER A 244 2.10 3.03 14.33
N GLY A 245 1.44 3.72 13.40
CA GLY A 245 2.04 4.19 12.15
C GLY A 245 2.32 5.68 12.11
N SER A 246 3.32 6.06 11.32
CA SER A 246 3.68 7.47 11.11
C SER A 246 3.80 7.79 9.64
N ARG A 247 3.52 9.06 9.29
CA ARG A 247 3.68 9.54 7.92
C ARG A 247 5.16 9.50 7.53
N ALA A 248 5.45 8.94 6.36
CA ALA A 248 6.80 8.88 5.83
C ALA A 248 7.29 10.25 5.35
N GLU A 249 6.41 11.05 4.74
CA GLU A 249 6.75 12.38 4.26
C GLU A 249 6.80 13.42 5.40
N ALA A 250 7.87 14.23 5.42
CA ALA A 250 8.01 15.31 6.40
C ALA A 250 6.95 16.41 6.25
N SER A 251 6.75 16.92 5.03
CA SER A 251 5.75 17.96 4.72
C SER A 251 5.19 17.79 3.32
N VAL A 252 3.88 17.96 3.19
CA VAL A 252 3.16 17.81 1.91
C VAL A 252 2.22 19.00 1.74
N VAL A 253 2.35 19.68 0.60
CA VAL A 253 1.59 20.88 0.26
C VAL A 253 0.88 20.65 -1.06
N LEU A 254 -0.39 21.06 -1.16
CA LEU A 254 -1.22 20.92 -2.34
C LEU A 254 -1.68 22.28 -2.83
N ASP A 255 -1.48 22.54 -4.12
CA ASP A 255 -2.09 23.68 -4.81
C ASP A 255 -3.61 23.45 -5.01
N PRO A 256 -4.39 24.49 -5.37
CA PRO A 256 -5.83 24.37 -5.56
C PRO A 256 -6.22 23.26 -6.57
N GLY A 257 -7.10 22.35 -6.17
CA GLY A 257 -7.54 21.22 -7.00
C GLY A 257 -6.49 20.11 -7.19
N GLU A 258 -5.30 20.23 -6.62
CA GLU A 258 -4.24 19.24 -6.75
C GLU A 258 -4.59 17.95 -5.97
N LYS A 259 -4.09 16.82 -6.47
CA LYS A 259 -4.12 15.52 -5.80
C LYS A 259 -2.68 15.03 -5.56
N LYS A 260 -2.41 14.51 -4.37
CA LYS A 260 -1.11 13.91 -3.99
C LYS A 260 -1.32 12.67 -3.15
N TYR A 261 -0.33 11.78 -3.13
CA TYR A 261 -0.29 10.67 -2.19
C TYR A 261 0.55 11.00 -0.97
N ILE A 262 0.13 10.50 0.17
CA ILE A 262 0.93 10.38 1.39
C ILE A 262 0.97 8.92 1.81
N HIS A 263 2.00 8.55 2.56
CA HIS A 263 2.21 7.17 2.95
C HIS A 263 2.39 7.08 4.46
N ILE A 264 1.59 6.23 5.10
CA ILE A 264 1.77 5.89 6.51
C ILE A 264 2.48 4.55 6.58
N VAL A 265 3.62 4.52 7.27
CA VAL A 265 4.39 3.31 7.50
C VAL A 265 4.11 2.82 8.91
N ILE A 266 3.63 1.59 9.02
CA ILE A 266 3.28 0.92 10.27
C ILE A 266 4.28 -0.23 10.47
N PRO A 267 5.23 -0.13 11.41
CA PRO A 267 6.10 -1.26 11.76
C PRO A 267 5.26 -2.43 12.28
N THR A 268 5.50 -3.63 11.75
CA THR A 268 4.70 -4.83 12.06
C THR A 268 5.56 -6.09 12.14
N ASP A 269 4.97 -7.18 12.59
CA ASP A 269 5.56 -8.52 12.51
C ASP A 269 5.16 -9.20 11.20
N LEU A 270 5.86 -10.30 10.86
CA LEU A 270 5.61 -11.03 9.61
C LEU A 270 4.17 -11.52 9.48
N ASP A 271 3.60 -12.03 10.58
CA ASP A 271 2.27 -12.66 10.61
C ASP A 271 1.16 -11.67 11.03
N THR A 272 1.47 -10.38 11.14
CA THR A 272 0.45 -9.38 11.48
C THR A 272 -0.58 -9.25 10.35
N GLU A 273 -1.85 -9.43 10.69
CA GLU A 273 -3.01 -9.19 9.83
C GLU A 273 -3.96 -8.18 10.49
N PHE A 274 -4.16 -7.04 9.83
CA PHE A 274 -5.04 -6.01 10.36
C PHE A 274 -6.50 -6.28 10.04
N THR A 275 -7.35 -6.00 11.01
CA THR A 275 -8.82 -6.02 10.86
C THR A 275 -9.36 -4.62 10.55
N SER A 276 -8.69 -3.58 11.05
CA SER A 276 -9.06 -2.19 10.81
C SER A 276 -7.87 -1.23 11.02
N LEU A 277 -8.06 0.01 10.59
CA LEU A 277 -7.10 1.10 10.75
C LEU A 277 -7.75 2.27 11.49
N ASN A 278 -7.09 2.77 12.53
CA ASN A 278 -7.51 3.98 13.25
C ASN A 278 -6.72 5.19 12.76
N VAL A 279 -7.40 6.17 12.17
CA VAL A 279 -6.81 7.49 11.91
C VAL A 279 -6.72 8.25 13.23
N VAL A 280 -5.51 8.66 13.60
CA VAL A 280 -5.21 9.24 14.90
C VAL A 280 -4.50 10.57 14.76
N THR A 281 -4.80 11.51 15.66
CA THR A 281 -4.14 12.82 15.72
C THR A 281 -3.29 12.93 16.97
N PRO A 282 -2.06 13.46 16.87
CA PRO A 282 -1.25 13.71 18.06
C PRO A 282 -1.80 14.90 18.84
N GLU A 283 -1.82 14.77 20.16
CA GLU A 283 -2.04 15.85 21.12
C GLU A 283 -0.85 15.88 22.09
N SER A 284 -0.52 17.06 22.63
CA SER A 284 0.57 17.17 23.60
C SER A 284 0.20 17.94 24.86
N PHE A 285 0.86 17.57 25.95
CA PHE A 285 0.74 18.17 27.27
C PHE A 285 2.14 18.41 27.82
N ALA A 286 2.40 19.60 28.37
CA ALA A 286 3.72 19.95 28.87
C ALA A 286 3.69 20.23 30.37
N THR A 287 4.59 19.61 31.13
CA THR A 287 4.83 19.93 32.55
C THR A 287 6.14 20.71 32.71
N ALA A 288 6.14 21.71 33.59
CA ALA A 288 7.35 22.47 33.87
C ALA A 288 8.30 21.67 34.77
N THR A 289 9.56 21.53 34.38
CA THR A 289 10.57 20.75 35.13
C THR A 289 11.62 21.63 35.84
N GLY A 290 11.48 22.96 35.76
CA GLY A 290 12.44 23.95 36.28
C GLY A 290 13.30 24.58 35.18
N ASP A 291 13.98 25.70 35.47
CA ASP A 291 14.93 26.40 34.57
C ASP A 291 14.43 26.67 33.14
N GLY A 292 13.13 26.91 32.96
CA GLY A 292 12.51 27.13 31.65
C GLY A 292 12.45 25.89 30.75
N LYS A 293 12.69 24.70 31.30
CA LYS A 293 12.53 23.42 30.61
C LYS A 293 11.15 22.82 30.88
N PHE A 294 10.68 22.06 29.89
CA PHE A 294 9.40 21.37 29.93
C PHE A 294 9.60 19.90 29.58
N HIS A 295 8.88 19.02 30.26
CA HIS A 295 8.64 17.66 29.81
C HIS A 295 7.37 17.66 28.95
N GLU A 296 7.40 17.06 27.76
CA GLU A 296 6.26 17.03 26.84
C GLU A 296 5.76 15.59 26.66
N ASP A 297 4.56 15.33 27.18
CA ASP A 297 3.82 14.09 27.01
C ASP A 297 2.99 14.18 25.74
N THR A 298 3.25 13.31 24.78
CA THR A 298 2.46 13.22 23.53
C THR A 298 1.63 11.96 23.54
N TYR A 299 0.35 12.08 23.20
CA TYR A 299 -0.58 10.96 23.09
C TYR A 299 -1.39 11.06 21.79
N ARG A 300 -1.98 9.94 21.37
CA ARG A 300 -2.68 9.82 20.08
C ARG A 300 -4.16 9.65 20.31
N VAL A 301 -4.98 10.43 19.61
CA VAL A 301 -6.44 10.42 19.74
C VAL A 301 -7.06 9.87 18.46
N GLY A 302 -7.79 8.77 18.58
CA GLY A 302 -8.56 8.16 17.48
C GLY A 302 -9.68 9.06 17.00
N ARG A 303 -9.78 9.24 15.67
CA ARG A 303 -10.78 10.11 15.03
C ARG A 303 -11.72 9.34 14.12
N VAL A 304 -11.18 8.39 13.36
CA VAL A 304 -11.90 7.60 12.36
C VAL A 304 -11.37 6.17 12.39
N ASN A 305 -12.25 5.17 12.28
CA ASN A 305 -11.91 3.78 12.09
C ASN A 305 -12.27 3.38 10.64
N ILE A 306 -11.32 2.77 9.95
CA ILE A 306 -11.47 2.29 8.57
C ILE A 306 -11.42 0.76 8.62
N LEU A 307 -12.54 0.12 8.30
CA LEU A 307 -12.65 -1.34 8.26
C LEU A 307 -11.97 -1.89 7.00
N LEU A 308 -11.12 -2.89 7.19
CA LEU A 308 -10.53 -3.63 6.09
C LEU A 308 -11.50 -4.72 5.59
N PRO A 309 -11.51 -5.05 4.29
CA PRO A 309 -12.38 -6.12 3.79
C PRO A 309 -12.06 -7.48 4.40
N THR A 310 -13.09 -8.23 4.78
CA THR A 310 -12.98 -9.60 5.30
C THR A 310 -12.39 -10.53 4.24
N GLY A 311 -11.36 -11.30 4.60
CA GLY A 311 -10.69 -12.27 3.72
C GLY A 311 -9.66 -11.65 2.76
N ALA A 312 -9.44 -10.33 2.82
CA ALA A 312 -8.29 -9.72 2.20
C ALA A 312 -7.10 -9.88 3.14
N VAL A 313 -6.28 -10.91 2.91
CA VAL A 313 -4.84 -10.80 3.27
C VAL A 313 -4.40 -9.45 2.71
N THR A 314 -3.70 -8.65 3.51
CA THR A 314 -3.55 -7.18 3.46
C THR A 314 -3.11 -6.55 2.12
N GLN A 315 -3.05 -7.29 1.01
CA GLN A 315 -2.67 -6.88 -0.34
C GLN A 315 -3.75 -7.18 -1.40
N GLY A 316 -4.90 -7.74 -0.99
CA GLY A 316 -6.00 -8.14 -1.87
C GLY A 316 -7.09 -7.07 -2.10
N VAL A 317 -7.00 -5.95 -1.39
CA VAL A 317 -8.09 -4.96 -1.19
C VAL A 317 -8.36 -4.07 -2.42
N ILE A 318 -7.39 -3.96 -3.33
CA ILE A 318 -7.49 -3.07 -4.49
C ILE A 318 -8.33 -3.73 -5.60
N PRO A 319 -9.40 -3.08 -6.09
CA PRO A 319 -10.07 -3.51 -7.31
C PRO A 319 -9.10 -3.38 -8.49
N ALA A 320 -8.72 -4.52 -9.07
CA ALA A 320 -7.82 -4.55 -10.19
C ALA A 320 -8.62 -4.75 -11.50
N PRO A 321 -8.53 -3.84 -12.49
CA PRO A 321 -9.16 -4.01 -13.79
C PRO A 321 -8.55 -5.20 -14.54
N GLU A 322 -9.33 -5.84 -15.41
CA GLU A 322 -8.81 -6.87 -16.32
C GLU A 322 -7.79 -6.26 -17.29
N TYR A 323 -6.67 -6.95 -17.52
CA TYR A 323 -5.61 -6.51 -18.39
C TYR A 323 -5.43 -7.40 -19.62
N THR A 324 -5.18 -6.78 -20.77
CA THR A 324 -4.82 -7.46 -22.01
C THR A 324 -3.33 -7.32 -22.27
N LEU A 325 -2.62 -8.45 -22.36
CA LEU A 325 -1.17 -8.47 -22.61
C LEU A 325 -0.79 -7.62 -23.83
N GLY A 326 0.28 -6.86 -23.67
CA GLY A 326 0.85 -5.98 -24.69
C GLY A 326 0.25 -4.58 -24.77
N THR A 327 -0.90 -4.33 -24.11
CA THR A 327 -1.49 -2.98 -24.06
C THR A 327 -0.82 -2.12 -22.98
N PRO A 328 -0.71 -0.79 -23.13
CA PRO A 328 -0.17 0.06 -22.07
C PRO A 328 -0.96 -0.08 -20.76
N VAL A 329 -0.26 -0.33 -19.65
CA VAL A 329 -0.84 -0.33 -18.31
C VAL A 329 -1.22 1.10 -17.95
N LYS A 330 -2.43 1.29 -17.42
CA LYS A 330 -2.88 2.60 -16.94
C LYS A 330 -2.16 2.94 -15.64
N LEU A 331 -1.08 3.69 -15.75
CA LEU A 331 -0.37 4.24 -14.59
C LEU A 331 -1.19 5.36 -13.94
N ASP A 332 -0.99 5.53 -12.64
CA ASP A 332 -1.55 6.65 -11.89
C ASP A 332 -1.14 8.00 -12.51
N SER A 333 -2.10 8.91 -12.67
CA SER A 333 -1.86 10.20 -13.34
C SER A 333 -1.06 11.20 -12.52
N THR A 334 -0.93 10.99 -11.21
CA THR A 334 -0.14 11.82 -10.29
C THR A 334 1.29 11.30 -10.13
N ASN A 335 1.59 10.10 -10.63
CA ASN A 335 2.93 9.54 -10.62
C ASN A 335 3.91 10.42 -11.43
N LYS A 336 5.12 10.59 -10.90
CA LYS A 336 6.24 11.28 -11.55
C LYS A 336 7.47 10.38 -11.76
N PHE A 337 7.40 9.13 -11.31
CA PHE A 337 8.49 8.14 -11.41
C PHE A 337 8.63 7.61 -12.84
N VAL A 338 7.51 7.29 -13.49
CA VAL A 338 7.48 6.98 -14.92
C VAL A 338 7.06 8.24 -15.70
N PRO A 339 7.90 8.75 -16.63
CA PRO A 339 7.53 9.88 -17.48
C PRO A 339 6.27 9.61 -18.31
N SER A 340 5.43 10.62 -18.52
CA SER A 340 4.13 10.46 -19.21
C SER A 340 4.22 10.08 -20.69
N ASN A 341 5.41 10.15 -21.27
CA ASN A 341 5.74 9.76 -22.64
C ASN A 341 6.37 8.36 -22.72
N VAL A 342 6.36 7.60 -21.62
CA VAL A 342 6.76 6.19 -21.59
C VAL A 342 5.54 5.32 -21.33
N ASP A 343 5.25 4.42 -22.27
CA ASP A 343 4.27 3.38 -22.04
C ASP A 343 4.95 2.18 -21.38
N VAL A 344 4.30 1.60 -20.37
CA VAL A 344 4.73 0.35 -19.73
C VAL A 344 3.67 -0.71 -20.01
N SER A 345 4.05 -1.80 -20.68
CA SER A 345 3.14 -2.90 -21.02
C SER A 345 3.70 -4.24 -20.55
N LEU A 346 2.89 -5.05 -19.87
CA LEU A 346 3.21 -6.46 -19.63
C LEU A 346 2.93 -7.24 -20.93
N VAL A 347 3.98 -7.72 -21.59
CA VAL A 347 3.89 -8.40 -22.89
C VAL A 347 3.93 -9.92 -22.76
N GLU A 348 4.48 -10.42 -21.66
CA GLU A 348 4.66 -11.85 -21.44
C GLU A 348 4.51 -12.17 -19.95
N LEU A 349 3.75 -13.21 -19.61
CA LEU A 349 3.67 -13.76 -18.25
C LEU A 349 3.44 -15.26 -18.32
N HIS A 350 4.39 -16.03 -17.81
CA HIS A 350 4.30 -17.49 -17.74
C HIS A 350 4.60 -17.98 -16.33
N VAL A 351 3.91 -19.05 -15.92
CA VAL A 351 4.22 -19.81 -14.71
C VAL A 351 4.73 -21.18 -15.14
N THR A 352 5.91 -21.57 -14.65
CA THR A 352 6.52 -22.86 -14.94
C THR A 352 6.70 -23.65 -13.65
N SER A 353 6.28 -24.92 -13.68
CA SER A 353 6.54 -25.86 -12.60
C SER A 353 8.00 -26.26 -12.62
N ASN A 354 8.66 -26.17 -11.46
CA ASN A 354 10.02 -26.66 -11.29
C ASN A 354 9.96 -27.89 -10.39
N GLU A 355 9.92 -29.07 -11.02
CA GLU A 355 9.63 -30.35 -10.34
C GLU A 355 10.67 -30.69 -9.25
N ASP A 356 11.91 -30.24 -9.43
CA ASP A 356 13.03 -30.53 -8.54
C ASP A 356 13.15 -29.57 -7.34
N ASP A 357 12.60 -28.35 -7.45
CA ASP A 357 12.85 -27.25 -6.52
C ASP A 357 11.69 -26.98 -5.53
N GLY A 358 10.54 -27.64 -5.71
CA GLY A 358 9.40 -27.53 -4.78
C GLY A 358 8.62 -26.21 -4.87
N PHE A 359 8.94 -25.34 -5.83
CA PHE A 359 8.24 -24.08 -6.10
C PHE A 359 8.04 -23.87 -7.61
N ASN A 360 7.04 -23.08 -7.98
CA ASN A 360 6.82 -22.63 -9.35
C ASN A 360 7.57 -21.32 -9.58
N THR A 361 8.13 -21.14 -10.78
CA THR A 361 8.75 -19.88 -11.19
C THR A 361 7.83 -19.16 -12.16
N ALA A 362 7.44 -17.93 -11.85
CA ALA A 362 6.81 -17.06 -12.83
C ALA A 362 7.84 -16.15 -13.49
N VAL A 363 7.74 -15.96 -14.80
CA VAL A 363 8.55 -15.01 -15.56
C VAL A 363 7.61 -14.02 -16.23
N ALA A 364 7.82 -12.73 -15.94
CA ALA A 364 7.10 -11.62 -16.55
C ALA A 364 8.05 -10.75 -17.37
N LYS A 365 7.57 -10.20 -18.48
CA LYS A 365 8.33 -9.23 -19.29
C LYS A 365 7.54 -7.97 -19.50
N PHE A 366 8.17 -6.85 -19.15
CA PHE A 366 7.63 -5.52 -19.35
C PHE A 366 8.33 -4.84 -20.51
N LYS A 367 7.53 -4.38 -21.48
CA LYS A 367 7.97 -3.52 -22.56
C LYS A 367 7.80 -2.06 -22.13
N LEU A 368 8.88 -1.29 -22.21
CA LEU A 368 8.87 0.15 -22.03
C LEU A 368 9.06 0.80 -23.39
N THR A 369 8.06 1.57 -23.85
CA THR A 369 8.10 2.25 -25.15
C THR A 369 8.28 3.75 -24.94
N ASN A 370 9.37 4.31 -25.48
CA ASN A 370 9.66 5.73 -25.40
C ASN A 370 9.03 6.47 -26.59
N ASN A 371 7.94 7.18 -26.34
CA ASN A 371 7.21 7.96 -27.34
C ASN A 371 7.72 9.40 -27.49
N SER A 372 8.94 9.67 -27.04
CA SER A 372 9.53 11.01 -27.05
C SER A 372 10.66 11.16 -28.07
N ASP A 373 11.16 12.38 -28.20
CA ASP A 373 12.30 12.75 -29.04
C ASP A 373 13.66 12.62 -28.33
N ARG A 374 13.69 12.18 -27.07
CA ARG A 374 14.91 12.10 -26.24
C ARG A 374 15.07 10.73 -25.58
N PRO A 375 16.31 10.27 -25.31
CA PRO A 375 16.51 9.07 -24.52
C PRO A 375 15.91 9.21 -23.12
N ILE A 376 15.20 8.17 -22.65
CA ILE A 376 14.59 8.15 -21.31
C ILE A 376 15.24 7.04 -20.47
N PRO A 377 15.71 7.32 -19.24
CA PRO A 377 16.23 6.30 -18.34
C PRO A 377 15.21 5.19 -18.09
N ILE A 378 15.68 3.94 -17.94
CA ILE A 378 14.80 2.81 -17.65
C ILE A 378 14.44 2.85 -16.15
N PRO A 379 13.17 3.12 -15.77
CA PRO A 379 12.78 3.14 -14.37
C PRO A 379 12.92 1.75 -13.73
N ALA A 380 13.42 1.71 -12.51
CA ALA A 380 13.49 0.50 -11.69
C ALA A 380 12.14 0.23 -11.00
N ILE A 381 11.12 -0.07 -11.81
CA ILE A 381 9.78 -0.42 -11.32
C ILE A 381 9.87 -1.69 -10.48
N GLN A 382 9.29 -1.66 -9.28
CA GLN A 382 9.14 -2.83 -8.43
C GLN A 382 7.83 -3.52 -8.77
N THR A 383 7.79 -4.84 -8.77
CA THR A 383 6.60 -5.60 -9.18
C THR A 383 6.22 -6.64 -8.15
N GLU A 384 4.92 -6.89 -8.00
CA GLU A 384 4.40 -7.96 -7.17
C GLU A 384 3.28 -8.70 -7.91
N LEU A 385 3.26 -10.03 -7.78
CA LEU A 385 2.12 -10.85 -8.17
C LEU A 385 1.33 -11.21 -6.91
N VAL A 386 0.02 -10.96 -6.92
CA VAL A 386 -0.87 -11.26 -5.81
C VAL A 386 -1.83 -12.37 -6.24
N SER A 387 -1.86 -13.47 -5.48
CA SER A 387 -2.78 -14.59 -5.73
C SER A 387 -4.23 -14.21 -5.51
N LYS A 388 -5.13 -15.10 -5.94
CA LYS A 388 -6.57 -14.98 -5.63
C LYS A 388 -6.84 -14.93 -4.12
N ASP A 389 -6.02 -15.63 -3.34
CA ASP A 389 -6.13 -15.69 -1.87
C ASP A 389 -5.45 -14.50 -1.18
N GLY A 390 -4.83 -13.59 -1.92
CA GLY A 390 -4.24 -12.35 -1.40
C GLY A 390 -2.78 -12.46 -0.95
N TYR A 391 -2.11 -13.59 -1.19
CA TYR A 391 -0.67 -13.73 -0.97
C TYR A 391 0.11 -13.01 -2.05
N ALA A 392 1.12 -12.25 -1.66
CA ALA A 392 1.93 -11.47 -2.57
C ALA A 392 3.34 -12.03 -2.72
N TYR A 393 3.81 -12.02 -3.96
CA TYR A 393 5.11 -12.54 -4.36
C TYR A 393 5.89 -11.42 -5.03
N GLY A 394 6.97 -11.00 -4.37
CA GLY A 394 7.87 -9.96 -4.88
C GLY A 394 8.60 -10.40 -6.14
N GLY A 395 8.58 -9.55 -7.17
CA GLY A 395 9.30 -9.74 -8.40
C GLY A 395 10.77 -9.37 -8.25
N ARG A 396 11.64 -10.26 -8.70
CA ARG A 396 13.08 -10.01 -8.81
C ARG A 396 13.40 -9.57 -10.23
N ARG A 397 13.83 -8.32 -10.38
CA ARG A 397 14.17 -7.72 -11.68
C ARG A 397 15.40 -8.39 -12.28
N GLN A 398 15.55 -8.38 -13.60
CA GLN A 398 16.82 -8.74 -14.23
C GLN A 398 17.96 -7.83 -13.73
N GLU A 399 19.13 -8.42 -13.50
CA GLU A 399 20.27 -7.78 -12.84
C GLU A 399 20.73 -6.51 -13.54
N ALA A 400 20.85 -6.58 -14.87
CA ALA A 400 21.37 -5.52 -15.69
C ALA A 400 20.38 -5.17 -16.81
N THR A 401 20.33 -3.89 -17.15
CA THR A 401 19.57 -3.34 -18.27
C THR A 401 20.41 -2.31 -19.02
N ALA A 402 19.98 -1.94 -20.22
CA ALA A 402 20.40 -0.68 -20.83
C ALA A 402 20.15 0.50 -19.88
N LEU A 403 20.93 1.57 -20.03
CA LEU A 403 20.79 2.78 -19.22
C LEU A 403 19.54 3.58 -19.59
N SER A 404 19.15 3.57 -20.87
CA SER A 404 18.02 4.32 -21.39
C SER A 404 17.37 3.63 -22.57
N VAL A 405 16.08 3.94 -22.79
CA VAL A 405 15.35 3.63 -24.01
C VAL A 405 15.54 4.80 -24.98
N VAL A 406 16.05 4.52 -26.18
CA VAL A 406 16.24 5.55 -27.22
C VAL A 406 14.89 6.07 -27.76
N PRO A 407 14.84 7.26 -28.37
CA PRO A 407 13.62 7.84 -28.93
C PRO A 407 12.88 6.89 -29.88
N ASN A 408 11.56 6.80 -29.76
CA ASN A 408 10.67 6.00 -30.62
C ASN A 408 11.04 4.50 -30.70
N ALA A 409 11.65 3.98 -29.65
CA ALA A 409 11.98 2.58 -29.52
C ALA A 409 11.45 2.01 -28.20
N SER A 410 11.47 0.69 -28.12
CA SER A 410 11.09 -0.06 -26.92
C SER A 410 12.27 -0.77 -26.30
N TYR A 411 12.17 -1.09 -25.02
CA TYR A 411 13.10 -1.97 -24.31
C TYR A 411 12.34 -2.96 -23.43
N VAL A 412 12.90 -4.14 -23.19
CA VAL A 412 12.24 -5.20 -22.41
C VAL A 412 13.01 -5.47 -21.13
N VAL A 413 12.29 -5.46 -20.01
CA VAL A 413 12.81 -5.82 -18.69
C VAL A 413 12.07 -7.05 -18.18
N SER A 414 12.82 -8.07 -17.80
CA SER A 414 12.31 -9.32 -17.27
C SER A 414 12.28 -9.31 -15.75
N TYR A 415 11.29 -9.98 -15.17
CA TYR A 415 11.14 -10.20 -13.73
C TYR A 415 10.86 -11.67 -13.48
N SER A 416 11.34 -12.18 -12.35
CA SER A 416 11.09 -13.53 -11.86
C SER A 416 10.38 -13.52 -10.52
N TYR A 417 9.51 -14.48 -10.28
CA TYR A 417 8.77 -14.62 -9.02
C TYR A 417 8.83 -16.07 -8.56
N ALA A 418 9.09 -16.29 -7.28
CA ALA A 418 8.97 -17.59 -6.65
C ALA A 418 7.54 -17.74 -6.11
N LEU A 419 6.80 -18.70 -6.64
CA LEU A 419 5.43 -19.02 -6.25
C LEU A 419 5.40 -20.41 -5.60
N PRO A 420 4.53 -20.66 -4.60
CA PRO A 420 4.39 -22.00 -4.06
C PRO A 420 3.89 -22.98 -5.14
N ALA A 421 4.25 -24.27 -5.04
CA ALA A 421 3.87 -25.28 -6.03
C ALA A 421 2.34 -25.39 -6.27
N SER A 422 1.55 -25.00 -5.26
CA SER A 422 0.08 -24.93 -5.30
C SER A 422 -0.45 -23.81 -6.19
N GLU A 423 0.29 -22.71 -6.39
CA GLU A 423 -0.14 -21.57 -7.20
C GLU A 423 0.00 -21.89 -8.69
N LYS A 424 -1.12 -21.94 -9.41
CA LYS A 424 -1.17 -22.28 -10.84
C LYS A 424 -1.27 -21.07 -11.77
N GLY A 425 -1.36 -19.87 -11.21
CA GLY A 425 -1.43 -18.62 -11.96
C GLY A 425 -2.86 -18.19 -12.32
N GLU A 426 -3.87 -18.74 -11.65
CA GLU A 426 -5.27 -18.39 -11.92
C GLU A 426 -5.68 -17.13 -11.16
N GLY A 427 -6.11 -16.09 -11.88
CA GLY A 427 -6.63 -14.86 -11.27
C GLY A 427 -5.56 -14.01 -10.59
N LEU A 428 -4.30 -14.12 -11.01
CA LEU A 428 -3.22 -13.29 -10.51
C LEU A 428 -3.49 -11.80 -10.76
N LYS A 429 -3.23 -10.99 -9.74
CA LYS A 429 -3.14 -9.54 -9.84
C LYS A 429 -1.66 -9.15 -9.90
N MET A 430 -1.36 -8.12 -10.66
CA MET A 430 -0.04 -7.53 -10.75
C MET A 430 -0.11 -6.13 -10.17
N ASN A 431 0.78 -5.83 -9.22
CA ASN A 431 0.98 -4.49 -8.70
C ASN A 431 2.33 -3.97 -9.19
N LEU A 432 2.35 -2.71 -9.64
CA LEU A 432 3.56 -1.98 -10.01
C LEU A 432 3.78 -0.90 -8.97
N TYR A 433 5.00 -0.83 -8.45
CA TYR A 433 5.40 0.09 -7.41
C TYR A 433 6.62 0.90 -7.84
N SER A 434 6.73 2.09 -7.26
CA SER A 434 7.98 2.87 -7.24
C SER A 434 8.57 2.83 -5.83
N GLN A 435 9.87 2.61 -5.72
CA GLN A 435 10.57 2.74 -4.45
C GLN A 435 10.76 4.22 -4.12
N GLN A 436 10.25 4.65 -2.97
CA GLN A 436 10.39 5.99 -2.42
C GLN A 436 11.32 5.97 -1.21
N VAL A 437 12.00 7.11 -0.98
CA VAL A 437 12.88 7.34 0.16
C VAL A 437 12.59 8.71 0.72
N SER A 438 12.32 8.79 2.03
CA SER A 438 12.15 10.04 2.76
C SER A 438 12.93 9.97 4.07
N GLY A 439 14.04 10.70 4.17
CA GLY A 439 14.98 10.55 5.28
C GLY A 439 15.53 9.12 5.34
N GLU A 440 15.34 8.45 6.47
CA GLU A 440 15.78 7.06 6.70
C GLU A 440 14.71 6.02 6.34
N THR A 441 13.49 6.48 6.06
CA THR A 441 12.33 5.64 5.73
C THR A 441 12.31 5.34 4.24
N THR A 442 12.13 4.08 3.90
CA THR A 442 12.05 3.57 2.53
C THR A 442 10.74 2.82 2.40
N TYR A 443 9.95 3.12 1.38
CA TYR A 443 8.61 2.57 1.19
C TYR A 443 8.24 2.53 -0.30
N LYS A 444 7.31 1.67 -0.68
CA LYS A 444 6.79 1.53 -2.03
C LYS A 444 5.53 2.38 -2.18
N SER A 445 5.39 3.00 -3.34
CA SER A 445 4.20 3.74 -3.74
C SER A 445 3.60 3.11 -4.98
N LEU A 446 2.31 2.78 -4.93
CA LEU A 446 1.59 2.09 -6.00
C LEU A 446 1.49 2.99 -7.24
N LEU A 447 1.93 2.45 -8.37
CA LEU A 447 1.85 3.07 -9.69
C LEU A 447 0.65 2.55 -10.48
N ALA A 448 0.37 1.25 -10.39
CA ALA A 448 -0.75 0.61 -11.07
C ALA A 448 -1.05 -0.76 -10.45
N THR A 449 -2.29 -1.21 -10.62
CA THR A 449 -2.71 -2.59 -10.37
C THR A 449 -3.54 -3.10 -11.54
N ALA A 450 -3.43 -4.39 -11.87
CA ALA A 450 -4.29 -5.02 -12.87
C ALA A 450 -4.36 -6.54 -12.70
N LYS A 451 -5.47 -7.17 -13.08
CA LYS A 451 -5.57 -8.63 -13.18
C LYS A 451 -4.95 -9.08 -14.48
N VAL A 452 -3.97 -9.96 -14.40
CA VAL A 452 -3.12 -10.32 -15.54
C VAL A 452 -3.34 -11.77 -15.94
N PRO A 453 -3.47 -12.07 -17.24
CA PRO A 453 -3.60 -13.45 -17.69
C PRO A 453 -2.22 -14.12 -17.74
N VAL A 454 -2.17 -15.39 -17.35
CA VAL A 454 -0.98 -16.24 -17.51
C VAL A 454 -1.06 -16.98 -18.84
N GLN A 455 -0.01 -16.87 -19.65
CA GLN A 455 0.11 -17.58 -20.91
C GLN A 455 0.48 -19.04 -20.68
N LYS A 456 -0.25 -19.93 -21.36
CA LYS A 456 0.08 -21.36 -21.36
C LYS A 456 1.33 -21.60 -22.21
N ASN A 457 2.21 -22.48 -21.74
CA ASN A 457 3.30 -22.99 -22.54
C ASN A 457 3.03 -24.45 -22.94
N ASP A 458 3.25 -24.77 -24.21
CA ASP A 458 3.25 -26.15 -24.70
C ASP A 458 4.71 -26.62 -24.81
N PRO A 459 5.17 -27.52 -23.91
CA PRO A 459 6.56 -27.97 -23.87
C PRO A 459 6.94 -28.88 -25.04
N THR A 460 6.08 -29.05 -26.04
CA THR A 460 6.36 -29.76 -27.29
C THR A 460 6.28 -28.87 -28.52
N SER A 461 5.95 -27.59 -28.34
CA SER A 461 5.85 -26.62 -29.42
C SER A 461 7.19 -26.45 -30.14
N LYS A 462 7.13 -26.36 -31.48
CA LYS A 462 8.25 -25.94 -32.32
C LYS A 462 8.35 -24.41 -32.46
N THR A 463 7.33 -23.68 -32.00
CA THR A 463 7.33 -22.22 -31.95
C THR A 463 7.54 -21.78 -30.51
N LEU A 464 8.67 -21.15 -30.25
CA LEU A 464 9.06 -20.62 -28.95
C LEU A 464 8.78 -19.12 -28.93
N ASN A 465 8.01 -18.69 -27.94
CA ASN A 465 7.72 -17.28 -27.68
C ASN A 465 8.69 -16.78 -26.62
N VAL A 466 9.70 -16.02 -27.05
CA VAL A 466 10.76 -15.49 -26.18
C VAL A 466 10.89 -14.00 -26.47
N TYR A 467 9.88 -13.21 -26.08
CA TYR A 467 9.83 -11.79 -26.44
C TYR A 467 11.14 -11.06 -26.08
N PRO A 468 11.74 -10.27 -27.00
CA PRO A 468 11.19 -9.78 -28.28
C PRO A 468 11.36 -10.70 -29.50
N TYR A 469 11.77 -11.95 -29.31
CA TYR A 469 11.99 -12.91 -30.39
C TYR A 469 10.83 -13.92 -30.51
N GLY A 470 10.34 -14.10 -31.73
CA GLY A 470 9.61 -15.31 -32.13
C GLY A 470 10.57 -16.30 -32.78
N ILE A 471 10.70 -17.50 -32.24
CA ILE A 471 11.65 -18.51 -32.74
C ILE A 471 10.87 -19.74 -33.21
N THR A 472 11.07 -20.16 -34.45
CA THR A 472 10.52 -21.42 -34.96
C THR A 472 11.64 -22.41 -35.24
N ILE A 473 11.54 -23.60 -34.65
CA ILE A 473 12.44 -24.73 -34.89
C ILE A 473 11.89 -25.51 -36.09
N LYS A 474 12.59 -25.44 -37.22
CA LYS A 474 12.21 -26.20 -38.42
C LYS A 474 12.58 -27.66 -38.27
N ASP A 475 13.82 -27.89 -37.86
CA ASP A 475 14.40 -29.21 -37.69
C ASP A 475 15.43 -29.23 -36.56
N TRP A 476 15.64 -30.40 -35.97
CA TRP A 476 16.65 -30.63 -34.95
C TRP A 476 17.23 -32.03 -35.09
N THR A 477 18.55 -32.16 -34.89
CA THR A 477 19.23 -33.45 -34.81
C THR A 477 20.29 -33.39 -33.73
N ILE A 478 20.47 -34.50 -33.01
CA ILE A 478 21.53 -34.65 -32.02
C ILE A 478 22.50 -35.73 -32.48
N SER A 479 23.79 -35.47 -32.29
CA SER A 479 24.87 -36.39 -32.65
C SER A 479 25.79 -36.61 -31.45
N ALA A 480 26.15 -37.88 -31.23
CA ALA A 480 27.17 -38.27 -30.26
C ALA A 480 28.46 -38.58 -31.03
N ILE A 481 29.54 -37.88 -30.68
CA ILE A 481 30.85 -38.04 -31.32
C ILE A 481 31.74 -38.79 -30.34
N PHE A 482 32.14 -40.01 -30.71
CA PHE A 482 33.09 -40.79 -29.93
C PHE A 482 34.50 -40.20 -30.03
N GLN A 483 35.10 -39.93 -28.88
CA GLN A 483 36.44 -39.37 -28.75
C GLN A 483 37.44 -40.47 -28.37
N GLY A 484 38.71 -40.30 -28.76
CA GLY A 484 39.76 -41.30 -28.53
C GLY A 484 40.10 -41.60 -27.06
N ASN A 485 39.63 -40.77 -26.13
CA ASN A 485 39.70 -40.95 -24.68
C ASN A 485 38.53 -41.79 -24.12
N MET A 486 37.78 -42.50 -24.97
CA MET A 486 36.61 -43.33 -24.62
C MET A 486 35.42 -42.53 -24.04
N THR A 487 35.27 -41.25 -24.41
CA THR A 487 34.09 -40.45 -24.06
C THR A 487 33.27 -40.07 -25.28
N TYR A 488 31.98 -39.82 -25.11
CA TYR A 488 31.11 -39.26 -26.13
C TYR A 488 30.87 -37.78 -25.87
N ASP A 489 31.08 -36.94 -26.88
CA ASP A 489 30.68 -35.52 -26.89
C ASP A 489 29.38 -35.35 -27.67
N TYR A 490 28.44 -34.57 -27.14
CA TYR A 490 27.14 -34.35 -27.78
C TYR A 490 27.05 -32.98 -28.46
N LYS A 491 26.66 -32.99 -29.75
CA LYS A 491 26.37 -31.78 -30.52
C LYS A 491 24.93 -31.77 -30.99
N LEU A 492 24.25 -30.66 -30.73
CA LEU A 492 22.90 -30.38 -31.20
C LEU A 492 22.96 -29.50 -32.44
N LYS A 493 22.33 -29.94 -33.52
CA LYS A 493 22.13 -29.15 -34.74
C LYS A 493 20.68 -28.70 -34.81
N LEU A 494 20.45 -27.39 -34.87
CA LEU A 494 19.13 -26.77 -34.95
C LEU A 494 19.00 -25.92 -36.20
N ASP A 495 17.91 -26.10 -36.96
CA ASP A 495 17.51 -25.16 -38.00
C ASP A 495 16.44 -24.21 -37.47
N LEU A 496 16.79 -22.93 -37.33
CA LEU A 496 15.99 -21.91 -36.66
C LEU A 496 15.51 -20.81 -37.63
N ASP A 497 14.28 -20.37 -37.45
CA ASP A 497 13.74 -19.10 -37.98
C ASP A 497 13.44 -18.17 -36.80
N ILE A 498 14.31 -17.19 -36.60
CA ILE A 498 14.30 -16.18 -35.54
C ILE A 498 13.80 -14.85 -36.13
N LYS A 499 12.70 -14.34 -35.58
CA LYS A 499 12.08 -13.07 -35.95
C LYS A 499 12.10 -12.13 -34.75
N PRO A 500 13.01 -11.13 -34.73
CA PRO A 500 12.98 -10.10 -33.70
C PRO A 500 11.88 -9.06 -33.98
N ASP A 501 11.26 -8.57 -32.92
CA ASP A 501 10.51 -7.32 -32.94
C ASP A 501 11.49 -6.15 -33.20
N LYS A 502 11.35 -5.48 -34.35
CA LYS A 502 12.28 -4.43 -34.79
C LYS A 502 12.12 -3.14 -34.02
N GLU A 503 11.02 -2.95 -33.31
CA GLU A 503 10.78 -1.76 -32.49
C GLU A 503 11.44 -1.89 -31.11
N VAL A 504 11.93 -3.09 -30.76
CA VAL A 504 12.59 -3.37 -29.49
C VAL A 504 14.10 -3.33 -29.65
N THR A 505 14.75 -2.50 -28.85
CA THR A 505 16.20 -2.50 -28.72
C THR A 505 16.63 -3.73 -27.95
N VAL A 506 17.58 -4.48 -28.54
CA VAL A 506 18.16 -5.68 -27.93
C VAL A 506 19.64 -5.47 -27.61
N ASP A 507 20.06 -5.98 -26.46
CA ASP A 507 21.42 -5.93 -25.94
C ASP A 507 21.82 -7.28 -25.33
N LYS A 508 23.01 -7.33 -24.71
CA LYS A 508 23.56 -8.54 -24.08
C LYS A 508 22.85 -9.00 -22.81
N PHE A 509 21.96 -8.18 -22.25
CA PHE A 509 21.23 -8.43 -21.01
C PHE A 509 19.85 -9.03 -21.25
N ASN A 510 19.35 -9.03 -22.50
CA ASN A 510 18.15 -9.79 -22.85
C ASN A 510 18.34 -11.30 -22.64
N SER A 511 17.22 -12.00 -22.57
CA SER A 511 17.18 -13.44 -22.35
C SER A 511 18.02 -14.23 -23.36
N LYS A 512 18.56 -15.34 -22.86
CA LYS A 512 19.35 -16.33 -23.59
C LYS A 512 18.59 -17.65 -23.67
N LEU A 513 19.07 -18.57 -24.50
CA LEU A 513 18.56 -19.95 -24.53
C LEU A 513 19.55 -20.89 -23.85
N SER A 514 19.08 -21.67 -22.87
CA SER A 514 19.82 -22.79 -22.28
C SER A 514 19.35 -24.10 -22.92
N PHE A 515 20.29 -24.89 -23.42
CA PHE A 515 20.05 -26.21 -23.98
C PHE A 515 20.66 -27.23 -23.02
N GLU A 516 19.80 -28.06 -22.42
CA GLU A 516 20.22 -29.01 -21.38
C GLU A 516 19.91 -30.43 -21.82
N LEU A 517 20.94 -31.27 -21.81
CA LEU A 517 20.87 -32.67 -22.20
C LEU A 517 20.56 -33.53 -20.98
N PHE A 518 19.61 -34.43 -21.12
CA PHE A 518 19.23 -35.42 -20.12
C PHE A 518 19.38 -36.83 -20.70
N ASP A 519 19.88 -37.75 -19.87
CA ASP A 519 19.96 -39.19 -20.20
C ASP A 519 18.58 -39.87 -20.17
N ASN A 520 18.55 -41.18 -20.40
CA ASN A 520 17.32 -41.97 -20.43
C ASN A 520 16.66 -42.17 -19.04
N VAL A 521 17.36 -41.87 -17.96
CA VAL A 521 16.88 -41.95 -16.57
C VAL A 521 16.47 -40.56 -16.04
N GLY A 522 16.79 -39.49 -16.79
CA GLY A 522 16.45 -38.12 -16.45
C GLY A 522 17.54 -37.34 -15.72
N ASN A 523 18.80 -37.82 -15.72
CA ASN A 523 19.92 -37.06 -15.15
C ASN A 523 20.45 -36.03 -16.15
N PRO A 524 20.83 -34.81 -15.71
CA PRO A 524 21.47 -33.83 -16.57
C PRO A 524 22.91 -34.25 -16.92
N VAL A 525 23.21 -34.34 -18.22
CA VAL A 525 24.50 -34.81 -18.77
C VAL A 525 25.37 -33.64 -19.25
N GLY A 526 24.75 -32.53 -19.64
CA GLY A 526 25.47 -31.31 -20.03
C GLY A 526 24.55 -30.16 -20.39
N LYS A 527 25.14 -28.98 -20.58
CA LYS A 527 24.42 -27.78 -20.97
C LYS A 527 25.26 -26.83 -21.84
N SER A 528 24.58 -26.08 -22.69
CA SER A 528 25.10 -24.86 -23.32
C SER A 528 24.13 -23.70 -23.17
N VAL A 529 24.65 -22.48 -23.11
CA VAL A 529 23.85 -21.26 -23.07
C VAL A 529 24.24 -20.38 -24.26
N GLU A 530 23.28 -20.10 -25.12
CA GLU A 530 23.49 -19.35 -26.35
C GLU A 530 22.74 -18.02 -26.31
N ALA A 531 23.39 -16.95 -26.78
CA ALA A 531 22.79 -15.63 -26.84
C ALA A 531 21.86 -15.50 -28.07
N LEU A 532 20.88 -14.59 -27.98
CA LEU A 532 20.00 -14.22 -29.11
C LEU A 532 20.44 -12.90 -29.79
N SER A 533 21.39 -12.19 -29.18
CA SER A 533 21.93 -10.91 -29.62
C SER A 533 23.45 -10.87 -29.38
N GLY A 534 24.14 -9.95 -30.05
CA GLY A 534 25.59 -9.75 -29.89
C GLY A 534 26.46 -10.83 -30.55
N GLU A 535 27.70 -10.89 -30.10
CA GLU A 535 28.71 -11.85 -30.57
C GLU A 535 28.39 -13.27 -30.10
N GLY A 536 28.58 -14.28 -30.97
CA GLY A 536 28.27 -15.68 -30.65
C GLY A 536 26.78 -16.01 -30.56
N ARG A 537 25.89 -15.14 -31.04
CA ARG A 537 24.44 -15.38 -31.04
C ARG A 537 24.00 -16.50 -31.99
N LEU A 538 22.84 -17.08 -31.70
CA LEU A 538 22.09 -17.89 -32.65
C LEU A 538 21.63 -17.04 -33.84
N TYR A 539 21.67 -17.62 -35.04
CA TYR A 539 21.26 -16.95 -36.28
C TYR A 539 20.21 -17.75 -37.06
N ASN A 540 19.58 -17.11 -38.05
CA ASN A 540 18.62 -17.77 -38.93
C ASN A 540 19.31 -18.84 -39.78
N GLY A 541 18.78 -20.06 -39.74
CA GLY A 541 19.32 -21.24 -40.41
C GLY A 541 19.92 -22.24 -39.43
N THR A 542 20.89 -23.01 -39.93
CA THR A 542 21.51 -24.10 -39.18
C THR A 542 22.55 -23.59 -38.18
N ASN A 543 22.31 -23.86 -36.90
CA ASN A 543 23.23 -23.62 -35.78
C ASN A 543 23.73 -24.97 -35.25
N THR A 544 25.01 -25.07 -34.89
CA THR A 544 25.59 -26.25 -34.23
C THR A 544 26.04 -25.87 -32.83
N ILE A 545 25.40 -26.45 -31.83
CA ILE A 545 25.59 -26.15 -30.41
C ILE A 545 26.35 -27.31 -29.77
N ASN A 546 27.44 -27.01 -29.08
CA ASN A 546 28.16 -27.99 -28.27
C ASN A 546 27.53 -28.03 -26.87
N LEU A 547 26.90 -29.13 -26.50
CA LEU A 547 26.18 -29.24 -25.23
C LEU A 547 27.12 -29.42 -24.02
N ASN A 548 28.45 -29.45 -24.25
CA ASN A 548 29.48 -29.66 -23.22
C ASN A 548 29.19 -30.89 -22.33
N ALA A 549 28.50 -31.87 -22.90
CA ALA A 549 28.16 -33.13 -22.26
C ALA A 549 29.25 -34.15 -22.57
N ARG A 550 29.74 -34.84 -21.53
CA ARG A 550 30.69 -35.95 -21.66
C ARG A 550 30.15 -37.15 -20.94
N SER A 551 30.02 -38.26 -21.64
CA SER A 551 29.63 -39.54 -21.06
C SER A 551 30.63 -40.63 -21.42
N ASN A 552 30.81 -41.59 -20.52
CA ASN A 552 31.65 -42.78 -20.77
C ASN A 552 30.85 -43.87 -21.52
N GLN A 553 29.54 -43.70 -21.66
CA GLN A 553 28.63 -44.62 -22.33
C GLN A 553 27.72 -43.83 -23.28
N LEU A 554 27.21 -44.53 -24.29
CA LEU A 554 26.28 -43.94 -25.24
C LEU A 554 24.90 -43.84 -24.56
N ASP A 555 24.55 -42.64 -24.10
CA ASP A 555 23.28 -42.39 -23.42
C ASP A 555 22.20 -42.23 -24.50
N PHE A 556 21.40 -43.26 -24.73
CA PHE A 556 20.26 -43.23 -25.67
C PHE A 556 19.08 -44.00 -25.07
N PRO A 557 17.82 -43.54 -25.27
CA PRO A 557 17.42 -42.29 -25.90
C PRO A 557 17.70 -41.07 -25.00
N ILE A 558 17.99 -39.92 -25.61
CA ILE A 558 18.27 -38.66 -24.92
C ILE A 558 17.15 -37.66 -25.08
N GLN A 559 17.07 -36.75 -24.11
CA GLN A 559 16.12 -35.65 -24.11
C GLN A 559 16.89 -34.33 -24.03
N VAL A 560 16.55 -33.36 -24.88
CA VAL A 560 17.09 -32.01 -24.79
C VAL A 560 15.96 -31.08 -24.36
N LYS A 561 16.09 -30.48 -23.17
CA LYS A 561 15.18 -29.44 -22.71
C LYS A 561 15.75 -28.08 -23.09
N VAL A 562 14.92 -27.23 -23.67
CA VAL A 562 15.27 -25.86 -24.06
C VAL A 562 14.59 -24.91 -23.10
N PHE A 563 15.38 -24.05 -22.46
CA PHE A 563 14.90 -23.05 -21.52
C PHE A 563 15.22 -21.64 -22.02
N GLU A 564 14.35 -20.70 -21.74
CA GLU A 564 14.75 -19.30 -21.65
C GLU A 564 15.47 -19.08 -20.32
N THR A 565 16.55 -18.30 -20.31
CA THR A 565 17.25 -17.94 -19.09
C THR A 565 17.74 -16.49 -19.05
N PHE A 566 17.72 -15.91 -17.86
CA PHE A 566 18.36 -14.62 -17.52
C PHE A 566 18.82 -14.63 -16.06
N THR A 567 19.65 -13.67 -15.69
CA THR A 567 20.12 -13.48 -14.31
C THR A 567 19.30 -12.39 -13.62
N ASN A 568 18.76 -12.67 -12.44
CA ASN A 568 18.03 -11.67 -11.65
C ASN A 568 18.97 -10.83 -10.76
N GLU A 569 18.45 -9.80 -10.12
CA GLU A 569 19.19 -8.85 -9.28
C GLU A 569 19.88 -9.46 -8.05
N TYR A 570 19.58 -10.72 -7.71
CA TYR A 570 20.28 -11.47 -6.67
C TYR A 570 21.36 -12.41 -7.23
N GLY A 571 21.63 -12.35 -8.53
CA GLY A 571 22.62 -13.19 -9.21
C GLY A 571 22.14 -14.61 -9.51
N GLU A 572 20.84 -14.90 -9.32
CA GLU A 572 20.28 -16.21 -9.57
C GLU A 572 19.96 -16.39 -11.06
N SER A 573 20.23 -17.59 -11.59
CA SER A 573 19.86 -17.97 -12.96
C SER A 573 18.41 -18.45 -12.98
N VAL A 574 17.54 -17.63 -13.57
CA VAL A 574 16.13 -17.94 -13.76
C VAL A 574 16.00 -18.80 -15.02
N LYS A 575 15.18 -19.85 -14.97
CA LYS A 575 14.88 -20.70 -16.14
C LYS A 575 13.37 -20.82 -16.35
N ARG A 576 12.96 -20.75 -17.61
CA ARG A 576 11.59 -21.06 -18.06
C ARG A 576 11.66 -22.12 -19.15
N LEU A 577 11.05 -23.28 -18.93
CA LEU A 577 11.01 -24.34 -19.95
C LEU A 577 10.20 -23.85 -21.14
N LEU A 578 10.79 -23.94 -22.34
CA LEU A 578 10.15 -23.57 -23.60
C LEU A 578 9.67 -24.81 -24.35
N THR A 579 10.55 -25.78 -24.57
CA THR A 579 10.24 -27.02 -25.29
C THR A 579 11.17 -28.16 -24.89
N THR A 580 10.79 -29.39 -25.21
CA THR A 580 11.58 -30.60 -25.01
C THR A 580 11.66 -31.40 -26.30
N PHE A 581 12.88 -31.66 -26.75
CA PHE A 581 13.15 -32.60 -27.82
C PHE A 581 13.35 -33.99 -27.21
N LYS A 582 12.59 -34.97 -27.68
CA LYS A 582 12.76 -36.38 -27.33
C LYS A 582 13.06 -37.15 -28.60
N GLN A 583 14.09 -37.97 -28.55
CA GLN A 583 14.48 -38.82 -29.66
C GLN A 583 13.61 -40.07 -29.79
#